data_AF-A0A7V9V2J7-F1
#
_entry.id   AF-A0A7V9V2J7-F1
#
_cell.length_a   1.000
_cell.length_b   1.000
_cell.length_c   1.000
_cell.angle_alpha   90.00
_cell.angle_beta   90.00
_cell.angle_gamma   90.00
#
_symmetry.space_group_name_H-M   'P 1'
#
loop_
_entity.id
_entity.type
_entity.pdbx_description
1 polymer ?
#
loop_
_entity_poly.entity_id
_entity_poly.type
_entity_poly.pdbx_seq_one_letter_code
_entity_poly.pdbx_strand_id
1 'polypeptide(L)' 'MPASSTPERLYFGTIKEGVEPPNLIEVQLNSYVDFLQKDVPASKRKISGLQAVFKEVFPIESYDEK' A
#
# COMPACT_ATOMS: atom_id res chain seq x y z
N MET A 1 -30.13 16.93 13.80
CA MET A 1 -29.48 15.69 13.33
C MET A 1 -30.44 14.55 13.58
N PRO A 2 -30.84 13.75 12.58
CA PRO A 2 -31.75 12.64 12.83
C PRO A 2 -31.00 11.54 13.57
N ALA A 3 -31.57 11.09 14.69
CA ALA A 3 -31.08 9.97 15.48
C ALA A 3 -31.17 8.68 14.65
N SER A 4 -30.05 7.99 14.48
CA SER A 4 -29.99 6.70 13.78
C SER A 4 -30.46 5.58 14.70
N SER A 5 -31.71 5.15 14.52
CA SER A 5 -32.19 3.86 15.02
C SER A 5 -31.50 2.74 14.21
N THR A 6 -30.33 2.28 14.66
CA THR A 6 -29.63 1.14 14.03
C THR A 6 -30.46 -0.13 14.23
N PRO A 7 -30.81 -0.87 13.16
CA PRO A 7 -31.60 -2.09 13.29
C PRO A 7 -30.83 -3.17 14.06
N GLU A 8 -31.54 -3.91 14.91
CA GLU A 8 -30.97 -5.00 15.72
C GLU A 8 -30.50 -6.15 14.82
N ARG A 9 -29.21 -6.50 14.93
CA ARG A 9 -28.59 -7.57 14.13
C ARG A 9 -28.62 -8.89 14.92
N LEU A 10 -29.44 -9.83 14.46
CA LEU A 10 -29.51 -11.18 15.02
C LEU A 10 -28.45 -12.09 14.39
N TYR A 11 -27.64 -12.76 15.22
CA TYR A 11 -26.62 -13.73 14.81
C TYR A 11 -27.07 -15.14 15.23
N PHE A 12 -27.09 -16.10 14.29
CA PHE A 12 -27.55 -17.47 14.53
C PHE A 12 -26.40 -18.51 14.54
N GLY A 13 -25.16 -18.06 14.38
CA GLY A 13 -23.98 -18.93 14.36
C GLY A 13 -23.60 -19.37 15.77
N THR A 14 -23.31 -20.67 15.95
CA THR A 14 -22.88 -21.28 17.22
C THR A 14 -21.37 -21.53 17.30
N ILE A 15 -20.66 -21.39 16.17
CA ILE A 15 -19.21 -21.57 16.07
C ILE A 15 -18.52 -20.29 16.54
N LYS A 16 -17.54 -20.43 17.45
CA LYS A 16 -16.68 -19.31 17.86
C LYS A 16 -15.70 -18.98 16.74
N GLU A 17 -15.64 -17.72 16.34
CA GLU A 17 -14.60 -17.22 15.45
C GLU A 17 -13.23 -17.41 16.12
N GLY A 18 -12.37 -18.21 15.48
CA GLY A 18 -11.05 -18.57 16.04
C GLY A 18 -10.00 -17.48 15.88
N VAL A 19 -10.18 -16.59 14.89
CA VAL A 19 -9.32 -15.43 14.61
C VAL A 19 -10.16 -14.31 14.05
N GLU A 20 -9.78 -13.07 14.33
CA GLU A 20 -10.42 -11.91 13.73
C GLU A 20 -10.06 -11.81 12.24
N PRO A 21 -10.99 -11.33 11.39
CA PRO A 21 -10.68 -11.02 10.00
C PRO A 21 -9.48 -10.06 9.92
N PRO A 22 -8.50 -10.35 9.06
CA PRO A 22 -7.36 -9.45 8.88
C PRO A 22 -7.81 -8.14 8.23
N ASN A 23 -6.91 -7.15 8.25
CA ASN A 23 -7.15 -5.91 7.51
C ASN A 23 -7.20 -6.21 5.99
N LEU A 24 -8.39 -6.08 5.42
CA LEU A 24 -8.66 -6.44 4.03
C LEU A 24 -7.95 -5.54 3.00
N ILE A 25 -7.41 -4.39 3.42
CA ILE A 25 -6.68 -3.46 2.55
C ILE A 25 -5.17 -3.41 2.81
N GLU A 26 -4.68 -4.28 3.70
CA GLU A 26 -3.28 -4.27 4.14
C GLU A 26 -2.30 -4.50 2.98
N VAL A 27 -2.60 -5.45 2.10
CA VAL A 27 -1.73 -5.80 0.97
C VAL A 27 -1.57 -4.61 0.02
N GLN A 28 -2.65 -3.88 -0.25
CA GLN A 28 -2.68 -2.74 -1.14
C GLN A 28 -1.86 -1.57 -0.54
N LEU A 29 -2.02 -1.33 0.76
CA LEU A 29 -1.26 -0.30 1.47
C LEU A 29 0.24 -0.64 1.49
N ASN A 30 0.59 -1.87 1.88
CA ASN A 30 1.99 -2.31 1.97
C ASN A 30 2.67 -2.25 0.61
N SER A 31 1.99 -2.69 -0.45
CA SER A 31 2.52 -2.62 -1.82
C SER A 31 2.87 -1.19 -2.24
N TYR A 32 2.03 -0.22 -1.87
CA TYR A 32 2.27 1.19 -2.18
C TYR A 32 3.44 1.78 -1.39
N VAL A 33 3.52 1.48 -0.10
CA VAL A 33 4.64 1.91 0.76
C VAL A 33 5.96 1.33 0.26
N ASP A 34 5.98 0.04 -0.09
CA ASP A 34 7.16 -0.65 -0.60
C ASP A 34 7.60 -0.12 -1.97
N PHE A 35 6.63 0.19 -2.84
CA PHE A 35 6.91 0.78 -4.15
C PHE A 35 7.60 2.14 -4.03
N LEU A 36 7.13 3.00 -3.12
CA LEU A 36 7.67 4.35 -2.93
C LEU A 36 8.93 4.39 -2.08
N GLN A 37 9.07 3.48 -1.11
CA GLN A 37 10.08 3.54 -0.06
C GLN A 37 10.08 4.89 0.69
N LYS A 38 8.87 5.38 1.01
CA LYS A 38 8.62 6.74 1.50
C LYS A 38 9.50 7.12 2.69
N ASP A 39 9.64 6.22 3.66
CA ASP A 39 10.36 6.48 4.91
C ASP A 39 11.84 6.09 4.86
N VAL A 40 12.35 5.69 3.68
CA VAL A 40 13.75 5.31 3.46
C VAL A 40 14.51 6.50 2.84
N PRO A 41 15.59 6.97 3.48
CA PRO A 41 16.46 8.00 2.90
C PRO A 41 16.98 7.59 1.52
N ALA A 42 17.07 8.53 0.58
CA ALA A 42 17.43 8.26 -0.82
C ALA A 42 18.70 7.40 -0.97
N SER A 43 19.74 7.65 -0.16
CA SER A 43 21.01 6.92 -0.17
C SER A 43 20.91 5.44 0.25
N LYS A 44 19.83 5.06 0.93
CA LYS A 44 19.59 3.69 1.43
C LYS A 44 18.45 2.99 0.69
N ARG A 45 17.85 3.63 -0.32
CA ARG A 45 16.75 3.03 -1.09
C ARG A 45 17.25 1.83 -1.88
N LYS A 46 16.47 0.75 -1.84
CA LYS A 46 16.68 -0.43 -2.67
C LYS A 46 16.35 -0.09 -4.12
N ILE A 47 17.00 -0.77 -5.07
CA ILE A 47 16.72 -0.63 -6.50
C ILE A 47 15.45 -1.44 -6.83
N SER A 48 14.31 -0.96 -6.36
CA SER A 48 13.01 -1.59 -6.53
C SER A 48 11.91 -0.52 -6.58
N GLY A 49 10.76 -0.87 -7.16
CA GLY A 49 9.63 0.04 -7.30
C GLY A 49 10.04 1.32 -8.03
N LEU A 50 9.71 2.47 -7.45
CA LEU A 50 9.96 3.78 -8.07
C LEU A 50 11.45 4.05 -8.30
N GLN A 51 12.33 3.63 -7.39
CA GLN A 51 13.77 3.84 -7.53
C GLN A 51 14.36 3.05 -8.71
N ALA A 52 13.83 1.86 -9.00
CA ALA A 52 14.26 1.05 -10.15
C ALA A 52 13.92 1.76 -11.46
N VAL A 53 12.67 2.25 -11.58
CA VAL A 53 12.21 3.02 -12.75
C VAL A 53 13.11 4.23 -12.99
N PHE A 54 13.47 4.97 -11.95
CA PHE A 54 14.40 6.10 -12.11
C PHE A 54 15.79 5.68 -12.58
N LYS A 55 16.34 4.56 -12.09
CA LYS A 55 17.65 4.07 -12.54
C LYS A 55 17.64 3.50 -13.96
N GLU A 56 16.47 3.10 -14.44
CA GLU A 56 16.29 2.61 -15.81
C GLU A 56 16.16 3.75 -16.81
N VAL A 57 15.47 4.84 -16.43
CA VAL A 57 15.21 5.99 -17.32
C VAL A 57 16.34 7.03 -17.32
N PHE A 58 17.10 7.15 -16.22
CA PHE A 58 18.19 8.12 -16.11
C PHE A 58 19.58 7.47 -16.23
N PRO A 59 20.59 8.19 -16.76
CA PRO A 59 20.50 9.55 -17.30
C PRO A 59 19.80 9.60 -18.67
N ILE A 60 19.08 10.69 -18.93
CA ILE A 60 18.52 10.96 -20.25
C ILE A 60 19.65 11.56 -21.09
N GLU A 61 20.07 10.86 -22.12
CA GLU A 61 21.06 11.35 -23.08
C GLU A 61 20.38 12.31 -24.07
N SER A 62 20.99 13.48 -24.30
CA SER A 62 20.56 14.43 -25.33
C SER A 62 21.40 14.18 -26.59
N TYR A 63 20.77 14.21 -27.77
CA TYR A 63 21.43 14.02 -29.07
C TYR A 63 22.41 15.14 -29.48
N ASP A 64 22.69 16.12 -28.61
CA ASP A 64 23.56 17.27 -28.88
C ASP A 64 25.03 17.07 -28.44
N GLU A 65 25.49 15.82 -28.33
CA GLU A 65 26.93 15.54 -28.26
C GLU A 65 27.53 15.56 -29.68
N LYS A 66 27.98 16.76 -30.09
CA LYS A 66 28.85 16.95 -31.26
C LYS A 66 30.25 16.39 -31.04
#